data_AF-A0A932LGA6-F1
#
_entry.id   AF-A0A932LGA6-F1
#
_cell.length_a   1.000
_cell.length_b   1.000
_cell.length_c   1.000
_cell.angle_alpha   90.00
_cell.angle_beta   90.00
_cell.angle_gamma   90.00
#
_symmetry.space_group_name_H-M   'P 1'
#
loop_
_entity.id
_entity.type
_entity.pdbx_description
1 polymer ?
#
loop_
_entity_poly.entity_id
_entity_poly.type
_entity_poly.pdbx_seq_one_letter_code
_entity_poly.pdbx_strand_id
1 'polypeptide(L)' 'MRLPHYQAYARLLINGMPSRPFSMRTLPPPSSRKDTDRPAIIRRYSRQRYARPVGQVEAEIERAFASV' A
#
# COMPACT_ATOMS: atom_id res chain seq x y z
N MET A 1 -3.27 13.19 14.30
CA MET A 1 -3.17 14.09 13.13
C MET A 1 -2.39 13.35 12.04
N ARG A 2 -2.96 13.10 10.86
CA ARG A 2 -2.32 12.31 9.78
C ARG A 2 -1.92 13.23 8.64
N LEU A 3 -0.73 13.02 8.10
CA LEU A 3 -0.25 13.73 6.93
C LEU A 3 -1.11 13.34 5.70
N PRO A 4 -1.57 14.30 4.87
CA PRO A 4 -2.30 13.97 3.65
C PRO A 4 -1.48 13.10 2.69
N HIS A 5 -2.16 12.34 1.83
CA HIS A 5 -1.48 11.52 0.82
C HIS A 5 -0.59 12.38 -0.06
N TYR A 6 0.59 11.85 -0.37
CA TYR A 6 1.61 12.52 -1.19
C TYR A 6 2.15 13.82 -0.60
N GLN A 7 1.93 14.12 0.67
CA GLN A 7 2.53 15.27 1.34
C GLN A 7 3.76 14.81 2.14
N ALA A 8 4.84 15.60 2.11
CA ALA A 8 6.03 15.38 2.91
C ALA A 8 6.54 16.71 3.49
N TYR A 9 7.23 16.65 4.62
CA TYR A 9 7.97 17.78 5.19
C TYR A 9 9.45 17.43 5.21
N ALA A 10 10.29 18.32 4.68
CA ALA A 10 11.72 18.08 4.57
C ALA A 10 12.53 19.35 4.86
N ARG A 11 13.81 19.12 5.16
CA ARG A 11 14.87 20.14 5.12
C ARG A 11 15.93 19.62 4.16
N LEU A 12 16.44 20.49 3.32
CA LEU A 12 17.51 20.15 2.40
C LEU A 12 18.79 20.84 2.83
N LEU A 13 19.92 20.20 2.56
CA LEU A 13 21.21 20.86 2.66
C LEU A 13 21.43 21.65 1.36
N ILE A 14 21.54 22.96 1.47
CA ILE A 14 21.90 23.85 0.36
C ILE A 14 23.29 24.37 0.67
N ASN A 15 24.28 24.02 -0.15
CA ASN A 15 25.69 24.31 0.09
C ASN A 15 26.17 23.84 1.48
N GLY A 16 25.72 22.65 1.90
CA GLY A 16 26.06 22.07 3.21
C GLY A 16 25.31 22.67 4.41
N MET A 17 24.53 23.74 4.22
CA MET A 17 23.76 24.37 5.30
C MET A 17 22.29 23.95 5.26
N PRO A 18 21.67 23.62 6.40
CA PRO A 18 20.28 23.16 6.44
C PRO A 18 19.30 24.29 6.13
N SER A 19 18.42 24.06 5.15
CA SER A 19 17.37 24.99 4.79
C SER A 19 16.31 25.14 5.88
N ARG A 20 15.46 26.17 5.73
CA ARG A 20 14.19 26.25 6.45
C ARG A 20 13.33 25.03 6.07
N PRO A 21 12.61 24.41 7.03
CA PRO A 21 11.66 23.35 6.72
C PRO A 21 10.60 23.83 5.73
N PHE A 22 10.23 22.98 4.79
CA PHE A 22 9.15 23.24 3.84
C PHE A 22 8.32 21.99 3.62
N SER A 23 7.07 22.19 3.18
CA SER A 23 6.22 21.10 2.70
C SER A 23 6.44 20.90 1.21
N MET A 24 6.34 19.66 0.77
CA MET A 24 6.38 19.31 -0.64
C MET A 24 5.34 18.25 -0.96
N ARG A 25 4.94 18.17 -2.23
CA ARG A 25 4.13 17.07 -2.74
C ARG A 25 5.05 16.07 -3.43
N THR A 26 4.95 14.79 -3.06
CA THR A 26 5.71 13.72 -3.70
C THR A 26 5.10 13.40 -5.06
N LEU A 27 5.92 12.87 -5.95
CA LEU A 27 5.44 12.35 -7.22
C LEU A 27 4.51 11.14 -6.97
N PRO A 28 3.49 10.95 -7.81
CA PRO A 28 2.72 9.72 -7.79
C PRO A 28 3.64 8.54 -8.12
N PRO A 29 3.31 7.31 -7.67
CA PRO A 29 4.03 6.13 -8.12
C PRO A 29 4.05 6.07 -9.66
N PRO A 30 5.15 5.56 -10.25
CA PRO A 30 5.24 5.47 -11.70
C PRO A 30 4.05 4.69 -12.26
N SER A 31 3.48 5.18 -13.36
CA SER A 31 2.29 4.56 -13.95
C SER A 31 2.59 3.10 -14.32
N SER A 32 1.81 2.16 -13.80
CA SER A 32 1.89 0.73 -14.11
C SER A 32 1.46 0.38 -15.54
N ARG A 33 1.13 1.38 -16.38
CA ARG A 33 0.69 1.21 -17.77
C ARG A 33 1.63 0.37 -18.64
N LYS A 34 2.88 0.16 -18.23
CA LYS A 34 3.86 -0.61 -18.98
C LYS A 34 3.75 -2.13 -18.79
N ASP A 35 3.03 -2.61 -17.77
CA ASP A 35 2.98 -4.04 -17.45
C ASP A 35 1.56 -4.48 -17.07
N THR A 36 0.76 -4.73 -18.10
CA THR A 36 -0.65 -5.16 -17.99
C THR A 36 -0.78 -6.55 -17.36
N ASP A 37 0.25 -7.39 -17.46
CA ASP A 37 0.23 -8.79 -17.01
C ASP A 37 0.62 -8.95 -15.54
N ARG A 38 1.44 -8.04 -15.02
CA ARG A 38 1.92 -8.08 -13.62
C ARG A 38 0.81 -8.20 -12.57
N PRO A 39 -0.34 -7.49 -12.65
CA PRO A 39 -1.44 -7.71 -11.72
C PRO A 39 -1.98 -9.14 -11.74
N ALA A 40 -2.07 -9.77 -12.91
CA ALA A 40 -2.54 -11.15 -13.04
C ALA A 40 -1.54 -12.14 -12.42
N ILE A 41 -0.25 -11.95 -12.67
CA ILE A 41 0.83 -12.76 -12.09
C ILE A 41 0.82 -12.67 -10.55
N ILE A 42 0.73 -11.45 -10.01
CA ILE A 42 0.68 -11.22 -8.56
C ILE A 42 -0.53 -11.92 -7.95
N ARG A 43 -1.73 -11.77 -8.55
CA ARG A 43 -2.94 -12.44 -8.05
C ARG A 43 -2.81 -13.95 -8.09
N ARG A 44 -2.28 -14.51 -9.18
CA ARG A 44 -2.07 -15.96 -9.32
C ARG A 44 -1.14 -16.48 -8.23
N TYR A 45 0.04 -15.86 -8.06
CA TYR A 45 1.02 -16.30 -7.08
C TYR A 45 0.53 -16.12 -5.64
N SER A 46 -0.14 -15.00 -5.36
CA SER A 46 -0.74 -14.75 -4.04
C SER A 46 -1.79 -15.80 -3.70
N ARG A 47 -2.67 -16.14 -4.64
CA ARG A 47 -3.66 -17.23 -4.44
C ARG A 47 -3.00 -18.58 -4.21
N GLN A 48 -1.95 -18.90 -4.97
CA GLN A 48 -1.22 -20.16 -4.80
C GLN A 48 -0.58 -20.28 -3.42
N ARG A 49 -0.06 -19.17 -2.88
CA ARG A 49 0.72 -19.20 -1.64
C ARG A 49 -0.10 -18.94 -0.38
N TYR A 50 -1.18 -18.16 -0.48
CA TYR A 50 -1.90 -17.63 0.67
C TYR A 50 -3.41 -17.87 0.65
N ALA A 51 -4.00 -18.35 -0.45
CA ALA A 51 -5.44 -18.63 -0.44
C ALA A 51 -5.76 -19.83 0.44
N ARG A 52 -6.94 -19.78 1.06
CA ARG A 52 -7.53 -20.87 1.82
C ARG A 52 -8.85 -21.29 1.15
N PRO A 53 -9.30 -22.55 1.33
CA PRO A 53 -10.60 -22.99 0.85
C PRO A 53 -11.71 -22.09 1.38
N VAL A 54 -12.63 -21.67 0.51
CA VAL A 54 -13.72 -20.75 0.86
C VAL A 54 -14.53 -21.29 2.05
N GLY A 55 -14.94 -22.56 2.03
CA GLY A 55 -15.71 -23.15 3.13
C GLY A 55 -15.01 -23.12 4.50
N GLN A 56 -13.67 -23.16 4.53
CA GLN A 56 -12.92 -23.01 5.78
C GLN A 56 -13.00 -21.58 6.32
N VAL A 57 -12.89 -20.59 5.42
CA VAL A 57 -12.95 -19.16 5.76
C VAL A 57 -14.37 -18.76 6.15
N GLU A 58 -15.38 -19.19 5.40
CA GLU A 58 -16.79 -18.92 5.71
C GLU A 58 -17.18 -19.48 7.08
N ALA A 59 -16.80 -20.72 7.40
CA ALA A 59 -17.07 -21.31 8.72
C ALA A 59 -16.32 -20.62 9.87
N GLU A 60 -15.18 -19.98 9.59
CA GLU A 60 -14.42 -19.17 10.57
C GLU A 60 -15.10 -17.82 10.78
N ILE A 61 -15.57 -17.18 9.70
CA ILE A 61 -16.35 -15.93 9.74
C ILE A 61 -17.66 -16.15 10.51
N GLU A 62 -18.44 -17.17 10.15
CA GLU A 62 -19.69 -17.50 10.84
C GLU A 62 -19.47 -17.68 12.35
N ARG A 63 -18.43 -18.42 12.75
CA ARG A 63 -18.08 -18.60 14.17
C ARG A 63 -17.69 -17.29 14.86
N ALA A 64 -16.95 -16.43 14.18
CA ALA A 64 -16.50 -15.14 14.75
C ALA A 64 -17.66 -14.15 14.93
N PHE A 65 -18.68 -14.21 14.08
CA PHE A 65 -19.82 -13.27 14.09
C PHE A 65 -21.10 -13.85 14.71
N ALA A 66 -21.18 -15.16 14.98
CA ALA A 66 -22.33 -15.77 15.65
C ALA A 66 -22.42 -15.46 17.17
N SER A 67 -21.37 -14.89 17.76
CA SER A 67 -21.32 -14.51 19.18
C SER A 67 -21.55 -13.01 19.43
N VAL A 68 -22.13 -12.29 18.47
CA VAL A 68 -22.56 -10.88 18.56
C VAL A 68 -24.06 -10.81 18.35
#